data_AF-A0A285LTX1-F1
#
_entry.id   AF-A0A285LTX1-F1
#
_cell.length_a   1.000
_cell.length_b   1.000
_cell.length_c   1.000
_cell.angle_alpha   90.00
_cell.angle_beta   90.00
_cell.angle_gamma   90.00
#
_symmetry.space_group_name_H-M   'P 1'
#
loop_
_entity.id
_entity.type
_entity.pdbx_description
1 polymer ?
#
loop_
_entity_poly.entity_id
_entity_poly.type
_entity_poly.pdbx_seq_one_letter_code
_entity_poly.pdbx_strand_id
1 'polypeptide(L)' 'MSTAAPPPAGSPSPTEPDVHLSVFLHGQRMDFVACLTAALIFVQEHQARHYVDAVSVDLDKRAFPRLPNERLYLER' A
#
# COMPACT_ATOMS: atom_id res chain seq x y z
N MET A 1 9.05 -13.59 -26.58
CA MET A 1 9.27 -12.14 -26.63
C MET A 1 8.03 -11.44 -26.08
N SER A 2 8.23 -10.66 -25.02
CA SER A 2 7.31 -9.71 -24.37
C SER A 2 5.95 -10.20 -23.85
N THR A 3 5.94 -10.78 -22.65
CA THR A 3 4.82 -10.61 -21.71
C THR A 3 4.88 -9.16 -21.21
N ALA A 4 4.10 -8.27 -21.83
CA ALA A 4 3.90 -6.93 -21.30
C ALA A 4 3.22 -7.07 -19.94
N ALA A 5 3.88 -6.62 -18.86
CA ALA A 5 3.26 -6.50 -17.55
C ALA A 5 1.95 -5.70 -17.71
N PRO A 6 0.84 -6.10 -17.07
CA PRO A 6 -0.39 -5.32 -17.10
C PRO A 6 -0.07 -3.88 -16.66
N PRO A 7 -0.69 -2.86 -17.29
CA PRO A 7 -0.50 -1.48 -16.85
C PRO A 7 -0.78 -1.41 -15.34
N PRO A 8 0.00 -0.64 -14.55
CA PRO A 8 -0.24 -0.52 -13.13
C PRO A 8 -1.71 -0.15 -12.96
N ALA A 9 -2.48 -1.06 -12.36
CA ALA A 9 -3.90 -0.84 -12.11
C ALA A 9 -4.01 0.52 -11.43
N GLY A 10 -4.65 1.47 -12.11
CA GLY A 10 -4.79 2.82 -11.59
C GLY A 10 -5.39 2.78 -10.19
N SER A 11 -5.11 3.82 -9.41
CA SER A 11 -5.64 3.91 -8.04
C SER A 11 -7.15 3.60 -8.03
N PRO A 12 -7.61 2.68 -7.18
CA PRO A 12 -9.04 2.38 -7.08
C PRO A 12 -9.85 3.56 -6.54
N SER A 13 -9.18 4.56 -5.95
CA SER A 13 -9.73 5.89 -5.66
C SER A 13 -8.89 6.95 -6.39
N PRO A 14 -9.26 7.35 -7.63
CA PRO A 14 -8.49 8.32 -8.41
C PRO A 14 -8.56 9.75 -7.84
N THR A 15 -9.46 10.00 -6.88
CA THR A 15 -9.63 11.27 -6.17
C THR A 15 -8.66 11.47 -5.02
N GLU A 16 -7.96 10.41 -4.60
CA GLU A 16 -7.01 10.46 -3.48
C GLU A 16 -5.57 10.34 -3.97
N PRO A 17 -4.62 11.00 -3.27
CA PRO A 17 -3.21 10.83 -3.58
C PRO A 17 -2.75 9.42 -3.22
N ASP A 18 -1.83 8.89 -4.04
CA ASP A 18 -1.06 7.72 -3.66
C ASP A 18 0.02 8.10 -2.64
N VAL A 19 0.17 7.26 -1.63
CA VAL A 19 1.16 7.37 -0.57
C VAL A 19 2.05 6.14 -0.57
N HIS A 20 3.31 6.34 -0.18
CA HIS A 20 4.26 5.27 0.06
C HIS A 20 3.93 4.60 1.40
N LEU A 21 3.78 3.28 1.37
CA LEU A 21 3.52 2.42 2.51
C LEU A 21 4.72 1.48 2.69
N SER A 22 5.47 1.66 3.77
CA SER A 22 6.57 0.76 4.15
C SER A 22 6.11 -0.14 5.29
N VAL A 23 6.18 -1.45 5.10
CA VAL A 23 5.77 -2.50 6.03
C VAL A 23 6.99 -3.32 6.44
N PHE A 24 7.22 -3.50 7.74
CA PHE A 24 8.29 -4.28 8.32
C PHE A 24 7.71 -5.55 8.94
N LEU A 25 7.87 -6.68 8.29
CA LEU A 25 7.36 -7.95 8.78
C LEU A 25 8.55 -8.89 9.02
N HIS A 26 8.70 -9.36 10.26
CA HIS A 26 9.78 -10.29 10.66
C HIS A 26 11.19 -9.82 10.25
N GLY A 27 11.45 -8.52 10.35
CA GLY A 27 12.75 -7.92 9.99
C GLY A 27 12.93 -7.65 8.48
N GLN A 28 11.93 -7.96 7.65
CA GLN A 28 11.92 -7.63 6.24
C GLN A 28 11.10 -6.37 5.97
N ARG A 29 11.69 -5.40 5.28
CA ARG A 29 10.99 -4.20 4.79
C ARG A 29 10.37 -4.47 3.41
N MET A 30 9.12 -4.09 3.24
CA MET A 30 8.35 -4.15 2.00
C MET A 30 7.78 -2.77 1.73
N ASP A 31 8.05 -2.21 0.55
CA ASP A 31 7.62 -0.88 0.17
C ASP A 31 6.56 -0.95 -0.94
N PHE A 32 5.43 -0.28 -0.74
CA PHE A 32 4.28 -0.25 -1.64
C PHE A 32 3.79 1.17 -1.90
N VAL A 33 2.97 1.35 -2.93
CA VAL A 33 2.09 2.52 -3.09
C VAL A 33 0.64 2.11 -2.87
N ALA A 34 -0.14 2.95 -2.18
CA ALA A 34 -1.58 2.78 -2.01
C ALA A 34 -2.26 4.14 -1.97
N CYS A 35 -3.54 4.22 -2.29
CA CYS A 35 -4.32 5.41 -2.02
C CYS A 35 -4.34 5.69 -0.52
N LEU A 36 -4.43 6.98 -0.17
CA LEU A 36 -4.41 7.44 1.22
C LEU A 36 -5.38 6.65 2.11
N THR A 37 -6.64 6.46 1.69
CA THR A 37 -7.63 5.74 2.49
C THR A 37 -7.24 4.27 2.71
N ALA A 38 -6.78 3.56 1.68
CA ALA A 38 -6.35 2.18 1.83
C ALA A 38 -5.13 2.05 2.74
N ALA A 39 -4.16 2.96 2.64
CA ALA A 39 -2.99 3.00 3.52
C ALA A 39 -3.38 3.22 4.99
N LEU A 40 -4.32 4.14 5.26
CA LEU A 40 -4.79 4.41 6.63
C LEU A 40 -5.50 3.20 7.24
N ILE A 41 -6.38 2.54 6.48
CA ILE A 41 -7.09 1.35 6.95
C ILE A 41 -6.12 0.19 7.17
N PHE A 42 -5.13 0.01 6.28
CA PHE A 42 -4.06 -0.97 6.45
C PHE A 42 -3.32 -0.76 7.78
N VAL A 43 -2.89 0.47 8.06
CA VAL A 43 -2.19 0.83 9.31
C VAL A 43 -3.06 0.49 10.53
N GLN A 44 -4.34 0.88 10.50
CA GLN A 44 -5.27 0.66 11.60
C GLN A 44 -5.45 -0.84 11.90
N GLU A 45 -5.65 -1.66 10.86
CA GLU A 45 -5.78 -3.12 11.03
C GLU A 45 -4.48 -3.78 11.47
N HIS A 46 -3.35 -3.31 10.95
CA HIS A 46 -2.06 -3.84 11.32
C HIS A 46 -1.73 -3.58 12.79
N GLN A 47 -2.03 -2.37 13.27
CA GLN A 47 -1.93 -2.00 14.68
C GLN A 47 -2.88 -2.83 15.56
N ALA A 48 -4.13 -3.02 15.12
CA ALA A 48 -5.12 -3.83 15.86
C ALA A 48 -4.69 -5.30 16.03
N ARG A 49 -3.83 -5.82 15.14
CA ARG A 49 -3.30 -7.19 15.20
C ARG A 49 -1.98 -7.30 15.97
N HIS A 50 -1.61 -6.29 16.76
CA HIS A 50 -0.40 -6.25 17.61
C HIS A 50 0.96 -6.31 16.87
N TYR A 51 1.02 -5.92 15.60
CA TYR A 51 2.30 -5.71 14.89
C TYR A 51 2.78 -4.26 15.08
N VAL A 52 3.02 -3.89 16.33
CA VAL A 52 3.08 -2.47 16.76
C VAL A 52 4.27 -1.68 16.18
N ASP A 53 5.30 -2.33 15.65
CA ASP A 53 6.57 -1.67 15.26
C ASP A 53 6.91 -1.71 13.77
N ALA A 54 5.90 -1.70 12.90
CA ALA A 54 6.12 -2.18 11.53
C ALA A 54 5.66 -1.33 10.36
N VAL A 55 4.95 -0.21 10.52
CA VAL A 55 4.42 0.49 9.32
C VAL A 55 4.69 1.98 9.36
N SER A 56 5.22 2.52 8.25
CA SER A 56 5.36 3.96 8.02
C SER A 56 4.68 4.35 6.71
N VAL A 57 4.01 5.50 6.72
CA VAL A 57 3.39 6.11 5.54
C VAL A 57 4.11 7.42 5.23
N ASP A 58 4.50 7.62 3.98
CA ASP A 58 5.15 8.83 3.50
C ASP A 58 4.60 9.26 2.12
N LEU A 59 4.89 10.51 1.72
CA LEU A 59 4.46 11.07 0.43
C LEU A 59 5.47 10.83 -0.71
N ASP A 60 6.54 10.06 -0.48
CA ASP A 60 7.52 9.73 -1.52
C ASP A 60 6.85 9.06 -2.73
N LYS A 61 7.14 9.60 -3.91
CA LYS A 61 6.58 9.16 -5.21
C LYS A 61 7.53 8.22 -5.95
N ARG A 62 8.42 7.53 -5.24
CA ARG A 62 9.22 6.45 -5.82
C ARG A 62 8.30 5.39 -6.44
N ALA A 63 8.77 4.79 -7.54
CA ALA A 63 8.04 3.78 -8.28
C ALA A 63 8.04 2.44 -7.51
N PHE A 64 7.23 2.37 -6.46
CA PHE A 64 6.98 1.14 -5.70
C PHE A 64 5.82 0.34 -6.33
N PRO A 65 5.76 -0.99 -6.11
CA PRO A 65 4.60 -1.77 -6.50
C PRO A 65 3.35 -1.32 -5.74
N ARG A 66 2.18 -1.37 -6.38
CA ARG A 66 0.91 -1.07 -5.70
C ARG A 66 0.58 -2.16 -4.66
N LEU A 67 -0.03 -1.77 -3.55
CA LEU A 67 -0.42 -2.67 -2.47
C LEU A 67 -1.31 -3.81 -3.03
N PRO A 68 -0.93 -5.08 -2.84
CA PRO A 68 -1.78 -6.19 -3.25
C PRO A 68 -3.14 -6.13 -2.56
N ASN A 69 -4.20 -6.39 -3.31
CA ASN A 69 -5.59 -6.36 -2.81
C ASN A 69 -6.03 -5.02 -2.20
N GLU A 70 -5.40 -3.91 -2.61
CA GLU A 70 -5.73 -2.55 -2.17
C GLU A 70 -7.25 -2.27 -2.12
N ARG A 71 -7.98 -2.75 -3.13
CA ARG A 71 -9.44 -2.61 -3.22
C ARG A 71 -10.22 -3.13 -2.02
N LEU A 72 -9.74 -4.18 -1.35
CA LEU A 72 -10.40 -4.74 -0.16
C LEU A 72 -10.44 -3.75 1.01
N TYR A 73 -9.54 -2.77 1.02
CA TYR A 73 -9.55 -1.71 2.03
C TYR A 73 -10.57 -0.61 1.71
N LEU A 74 -11.02 -0.48 0.46
CA LEU A 74 -12.03 0.51 0.05
C LEU A 74 -13.46 -0.05 0.04
N GLU A 75 -13.61 -1.37 -0.01
CA GLU A 75 -14.90 -2.08 -0.02
C GLU A 75 -15.44 -2.36 1.40
N ARG A 76 -14.90 -1.70 2.43
CA ARG A 76 -15.27 -1.88 3.84
C ARG A 76 -16.38 -0.96 4.33
#